data_AF-A0A3Q1C1P6-F1
#
_entry.id   AF-A0A3Q1C1P6-F1
#
_cell.length_a   1.000
_cell.length_b   1.000
_cell.length_c   1.000
_cell.angle_alpha   90.00
_cell.angle_beta   90.00
_cell.angle_gamma   90.00
#
_symmetry.space_group_name_H-M   'P 1'
#
loop_
_entity.id
_entity.type
_entity.pdbx_description
1 polymer ?
#
loop_
_entity_poly.entity_id
_entity_poly.type
_entity_poly.pdbx_seq_one_letter_code
_entity_poly.pdbx_strand_id
1 'polypeptide(L)'
;MNQEVKFTVQPIRSRGLAALLRGQLTNSGSHVTAALTVTTKMAAAAESRFGAVRLILTFCVFRLFIGAETFNRQVTVQLNPGSHATPPDGDLLHVRAVGDNDTLHYLLSNQGAPTLLLVHTDSPNSTVQVNWTQFPAHSSLKVEPESSILYSGGIVFSRLLEYDDVNDTAEPSDFFPPYELQNFTWSRLKLLDLTASLCGTSTTFTNGSLCLQLSVFDSEGRGLSWPRLLHSANSSQLEVWLDGVSPRAAHSRFLLELKAVGGAYPLSRVEVHQSIDDEFTPSIFKVSQWVSSENSSSDVLGFAQWKPVAYRQRHPVLEDATPCRHSKPQPQSGEVTAASSALIHAFYSEPKVVGLNMSFGLAGEPFYNNTKFLSWTLLVGVGSPPVDFFSPLVISIMAVGLGTPMVLMLLGGVYVCIRKRTASTTAYEPIN
;
A
#
# COMPACT_ATOMS: atom_id res chain seq x y z
N MET A 1 -5.83 -13.12 33.15
CA MET A 1 -5.26 -11.82 33.55
C MET A 1 -5.11 -11.02 32.27
N ASN A 2 -6.12 -10.21 31.94
CA ASN A 2 -6.26 -9.57 30.63
C ASN A 2 -5.45 -8.28 30.62
N GLN A 3 -4.45 -8.18 29.77
CA GLN A 3 -3.77 -6.92 29.48
C GLN A 3 -4.52 -6.23 28.34
N GLU A 4 -5.41 -5.33 28.70
CA GLU A 4 -5.93 -4.30 27.79
C GLU A 4 -4.86 -3.19 27.74
N VAL A 5 -4.09 -3.13 26.66
CA VAL A 5 -3.09 -2.06 26.49
C VAL A 5 -3.70 -0.97 25.61
N LYS A 6 -4.12 0.11 26.26
CA LYS A 6 -4.72 1.29 25.61
C LYS A 6 -3.62 2.31 25.36
N PHE A 7 -3.18 2.46 24.11
CA PHE A 7 -2.24 3.52 23.75
C PHE A 7 -3.01 4.77 23.33
N THR A 8 -2.82 5.87 24.05
CA THR A 8 -3.32 7.20 23.69
C THR A 8 -2.12 8.05 23.28
N VAL A 9 -1.98 8.32 21.99
CA VAL A 9 -0.94 9.23 21.49
C VAL A 9 -1.41 10.65 21.76
N GLN A 10 -0.79 11.31 22.74
CA GLN A 10 -0.99 12.75 22.93
C GLN A 10 -0.21 13.54 21.86
N PRO A 11 -0.83 14.53 21.21
CA PRO A 11 -0.12 15.38 20.27
C PRO A 11 0.89 16.25 21.01
N ILE A 12 2.15 16.18 20.58
CA ILE A 12 3.22 17.06 21.01
C ILE A 12 2.89 18.48 20.55
N ARG A 13 2.41 19.31 21.49
CA ARG A 13 2.30 20.76 21.29
C ARG A 13 3.70 21.37 21.25
N SER A 14 4.13 21.81 20.09
CA SER A 14 5.26 22.74 19.97
C SER A 14 4.89 24.08 20.63
N ARG A 15 5.52 24.37 21.77
CA ARG A 15 5.55 25.71 22.40
C ARG A 15 6.89 26.37 22.05
N GLY A 16 6.82 27.66 21.69
CA GLY A 16 7.94 28.59 21.50
C GLY A 16 8.09 28.94 20.01
N LEU A 17 8.03 30.19 19.56
CA LEU A 17 8.48 31.45 20.14
C LEU A 17 7.69 32.60 19.45
N ALA A 18 7.08 33.52 20.22
CA ALA A 18 6.95 34.95 19.89
C ALA A 18 6.06 35.64 20.93
N ALA A 19 6.66 36.00 22.07
CA ALA A 19 6.17 37.08 22.89
C ALA A 19 7.08 38.28 22.64
N LEU A 20 6.56 39.36 22.05
CA LEU A 20 6.83 40.77 22.36
C LEU A 20 6.23 41.66 21.26
N LEU A 21 5.06 42.25 21.51
CA LEU A 21 4.88 43.72 21.57
C LEU A 21 3.39 44.04 21.77
N ARG A 22 3.17 44.78 22.86
CA ARG A 22 1.91 45.39 23.30
C ARG A 22 1.38 46.39 22.26
N GLY A 23 0.06 46.59 22.27
CA GLY A 23 -0.55 47.86 21.86
C GLY A 23 -2.04 47.76 21.56
N GLN A 24 -2.88 47.90 22.59
CA GLN A 24 -4.31 48.18 22.46
C GLN A 24 -4.56 49.51 21.73
N LEU A 25 -5.63 49.62 20.93
CA LEU A 25 -6.76 50.56 21.13
C LEU A 25 -7.70 50.64 19.91
N THR A 26 -8.93 50.20 20.17
CA THR A 26 -10.26 50.67 19.73
C THR A 26 -10.40 51.77 18.66
N ASN A 27 -11.18 51.42 17.62
CA ASN A 27 -12.50 51.99 17.20
C ASN A 27 -12.67 53.48 16.85
N SER A 28 -13.48 53.71 15.80
CA SER A 28 -14.15 54.95 15.36
C SER A 28 -13.23 56.04 14.78
N GLY A 29 -13.50 56.74 13.67
CA GLY A 29 -14.71 56.96 12.90
C GLY A 29 -14.63 58.39 12.33
N SER A 30 -14.77 58.49 11.00
CA SER A 30 -15.28 59.64 10.25
C SER A 30 -14.38 60.86 9.88
N HIS A 31 -14.54 61.22 8.60
CA HIS A 31 -14.33 62.49 7.89
C HIS A 31 -12.90 63.06 7.75
N VAL A 32 -12.45 63.20 6.50
CA VAL A 32 -12.43 64.49 5.77
C VAL A 32 -12.28 64.21 4.26
N THR A 33 -13.16 64.82 3.48
CA THR A 33 -13.13 64.91 2.02
C THR A 33 -12.36 66.18 1.64
N ALA A 34 -11.33 66.10 0.80
CA ALA A 34 -10.90 67.23 -0.03
C ALA A 34 -10.12 66.74 -1.25
N ALA A 35 -10.58 67.19 -2.41
CA ALA A 35 -10.14 66.82 -3.74
C ALA A 35 -8.75 67.36 -4.09
N LEU A 36 -8.04 66.63 -4.97
CA LEU A 36 -7.31 67.28 -6.07
C LEU A 36 -7.11 66.30 -7.24
N THR A 37 -7.82 66.57 -8.32
CA THR A 37 -7.64 65.95 -9.63
C THR A 37 -6.34 66.47 -10.25
N VAL A 38 -5.39 65.61 -10.57
CA VAL A 38 -4.30 65.92 -11.51
C VAL A 38 -4.14 64.75 -12.48
N THR A 39 -4.72 64.98 -13.66
CA THR A 39 -4.29 64.53 -14.99
C THR A 39 -3.50 63.23 -15.10
N THR A 40 -4.20 62.22 -15.62
CA THR A 40 -3.65 61.12 -16.41
C THR A 40 -2.91 61.64 -17.64
N LYS A 41 -1.64 61.22 -17.83
CA LYS A 41 -1.16 60.69 -19.12
C LYS A 41 0.23 60.05 -19.00
N MET A 42 0.29 58.82 -19.51
CA MET A 42 1.45 58.11 -20.07
C MET A 42 2.54 57.57 -19.13
N ALA A 43 2.33 56.35 -18.64
CA ALA A 43 3.33 55.26 -18.60
C ALA A 43 2.67 53.96 -18.11
N ALA A 44 1.66 53.46 -18.82
CA ALA A 44 1.00 52.21 -18.50
C ALA A 44 1.00 51.29 -19.73
N ALA A 45 2.11 50.59 -19.97
CA ALA A 45 2.16 49.40 -20.83
C ALA A 45 3.54 48.71 -20.78
N ALA A 46 4.05 48.37 -19.60
CA ALA A 46 5.21 47.45 -19.52
C ALA A 46 5.24 46.62 -18.22
N GLU A 47 4.67 47.09 -17.12
CA GLU A 47 4.79 46.38 -15.83
C GLU A 47 3.65 45.40 -15.50
N SER A 48 2.50 45.45 -16.17
CA SER A 48 1.36 44.60 -15.80
C SER A 48 1.43 43.15 -16.28
N ARG A 49 2.32 42.82 -17.24
CA ARG A 49 2.43 41.45 -17.80
C ARG A 49 3.40 40.55 -17.02
N PHE A 50 4.38 41.11 -16.30
CA PHE A 50 5.28 40.33 -15.45
C PHE A 50 4.69 40.05 -14.06
N GLY A 51 3.83 40.93 -13.55
CA GLY A 51 3.12 40.73 -12.29
C GLY A 51 2.16 39.54 -12.33
N ALA A 52 1.41 39.38 -13.42
CA ALA A 52 0.45 38.28 -13.58
C ALA A 52 1.15 36.91 -13.68
N VAL A 53 2.26 36.80 -14.41
CA VAL A 53 3.03 35.55 -14.55
C VAL A 53 3.70 35.16 -13.23
N ARG A 54 4.25 36.14 -12.48
CA ARG A 54 4.79 35.87 -11.14
C ARG A 54 3.72 35.46 -10.15
N LEU A 55 2.55 36.13 -10.18
CA LEU A 55 1.41 35.80 -9.31
C LEU A 55 0.90 34.38 -9.58
N ILE A 56 0.78 33.98 -10.86
CA ILE A 56 0.37 32.62 -11.26
C ILE A 56 1.41 31.58 -10.82
N LEU A 57 2.72 31.85 -10.98
CA LEU A 57 3.76 30.92 -10.51
C LEU A 57 3.72 30.76 -8.99
N THR A 58 3.57 31.85 -8.23
CA THR A 58 3.41 31.77 -6.77
C THR A 58 2.12 31.08 -6.34
N PHE A 59 1.01 31.25 -7.08
CA PHE A 59 -0.26 30.58 -6.76
C PHE A 59 -0.22 29.07 -7.05
N CYS A 60 0.47 28.65 -8.12
CA CYS A 60 0.72 27.25 -8.40
C CYS A 60 1.61 26.60 -7.34
N VAL A 61 2.65 27.29 -6.86
CA VAL A 61 3.50 26.81 -5.76
C VAL A 61 2.73 26.77 -4.44
N PHE A 62 1.83 27.72 -4.16
CA PHE A 62 1.05 27.74 -2.90
C PHE A 62 -0.03 26.65 -2.84
N ARG A 63 -0.63 26.26 -3.99
CA ARG A 63 -1.56 25.12 -4.07
C ARG A 63 -0.89 23.76 -3.83
N LEU A 64 0.43 23.65 -4.02
CA LEU A 64 1.23 22.46 -3.73
C LEU A 64 1.48 22.24 -2.22
N PHE A 65 1.19 23.22 -1.37
CA PHE A 65 1.43 23.15 0.09
C PHE A 65 0.14 23.10 0.94
N ILE A 66 -1.04 23.01 0.32
CA ILE A 66 -2.27 22.75 1.07
C ILE A 66 -2.26 21.26 1.40
N GLY A 67 -1.82 20.92 2.61
CA GLY A 67 -1.84 19.56 3.12
C GLY A 67 -3.24 18.98 2.99
N ALA A 68 -3.36 17.84 2.31
CA ALA A 68 -4.59 17.06 2.34
C ALA A 68 -4.92 16.73 3.80
N GLU A 69 -6.20 16.82 4.18
CA GLU A 69 -6.62 16.29 5.47
C GLU A 69 -6.23 14.82 5.55
N THR A 70 -5.44 14.48 6.57
CA THR A 70 -4.93 13.12 6.76
C THR A 70 -6.06 12.28 7.34
N PHE A 71 -6.66 11.45 6.50
CA PHE A 71 -7.64 10.47 6.94
C PHE A 71 -6.95 9.44 7.84
N ASN A 72 -7.42 9.35 9.07
CA ASN A 72 -6.87 8.46 10.08
C ASN A 72 -7.95 7.54 10.65
N ARG A 73 -7.56 6.33 11.07
CA ARG A 73 -8.44 5.38 11.76
C ARG A 73 -7.97 5.15 13.19
N GLN A 74 -8.91 4.97 14.10
CA GLN A 74 -8.59 4.49 15.44
C GLN A 74 -8.40 2.97 15.41
N VAL A 75 -7.17 2.51 15.62
CA VAL A 75 -6.82 1.09 15.56
C VAL A 75 -6.75 0.47 16.96
N THR A 76 -7.38 -0.69 17.12
CA THR A 76 -7.34 -1.51 18.34
C THR A 76 -7.00 -2.95 17.98
N VAL A 77 -6.16 -3.58 18.81
CA VAL A 77 -5.65 -4.93 18.56
C VAL A 77 -6.03 -5.83 19.73
N GLN A 78 -6.63 -6.98 19.44
CA GLN A 78 -7.03 -7.98 20.42
C GLN A 78 -6.61 -9.37 19.98
N LEU A 79 -5.88 -10.07 20.85
CA LEU A 79 -5.56 -11.49 20.65
C LEU A 79 -6.67 -12.36 21.24
N ASN A 80 -7.17 -13.31 20.45
CA ASN A 80 -8.23 -14.25 20.80
C ASN A 80 -9.49 -13.53 21.36
N PRO A 81 -10.15 -12.68 20.56
CA PRO A 81 -11.26 -11.84 21.03
C PRO A 81 -12.38 -12.67 21.65
N GLY A 82 -12.80 -12.32 22.87
CA GLY A 82 -13.86 -13.01 23.59
C GLY A 82 -13.47 -14.36 24.22
N SER A 83 -12.21 -14.80 24.10
CA SER A 83 -11.75 -16.02 24.78
C SER A 83 -11.32 -15.76 26.21
N HIS A 84 -11.69 -16.68 27.13
CA HIS A 84 -11.23 -16.65 28.52
C HIS A 84 -9.93 -17.42 28.75
N ALA A 85 -9.51 -18.23 27.78
CA ALA A 85 -8.31 -19.05 27.84
C ALA A 85 -7.57 -19.01 26.50
N THR A 86 -6.29 -19.38 26.51
CA THR A 86 -5.50 -19.53 25.29
C THR A 86 -6.06 -20.71 24.48
N PRO A 87 -6.54 -20.52 23.24
CA PRO A 87 -7.07 -21.63 22.46
C PRO A 87 -5.95 -22.63 22.13
N PRO A 88 -6.23 -23.95 22.20
CA PRO A 88 -5.21 -24.97 22.02
C PRO A 88 -4.69 -25.04 20.58
N ASP A 89 -5.57 -24.87 19.60
CA ASP A 89 -5.26 -25.14 18.18
C ASP A 89 -4.54 -23.99 17.48
N GLY A 90 -4.45 -22.82 18.12
CA GLY A 90 -3.71 -21.66 17.63
C GLY A 90 -4.30 -20.34 18.12
N ASP A 91 -3.93 -19.25 17.46
CA ASP A 91 -4.35 -17.89 17.76
C ASP A 91 -5.27 -17.33 16.66
N LEU A 92 -6.13 -16.41 17.06
CA LEU A 92 -6.88 -15.50 16.20
C LEU A 92 -6.61 -14.07 16.66
N LEU A 93 -5.88 -13.31 15.85
CA LEU A 93 -5.73 -11.87 16.04
C LEU A 93 -6.92 -11.16 15.42
N HIS A 94 -7.48 -10.19 16.14
CA HIS A 94 -8.43 -9.23 15.60
C HIS A 94 -7.86 -7.81 15.73
N VAL A 95 -7.74 -7.13 14.60
CA VAL A 95 -7.46 -5.69 14.54
C VAL A 95 -8.71 -4.98 14.05
N ARG A 96 -9.16 -3.97 14.79
CA ARG A 96 -10.33 -3.15 14.46
C ARG A 96 -9.87 -1.71 14.22
N ALA A 97 -10.04 -1.23 12.99
CA ALA A 97 -9.68 0.11 12.56
C ALA A 97 -10.95 0.92 12.23
N VAL A 98 -11.34 1.80 13.15
CA VAL A 98 -12.58 2.60 13.08
C VAL A 98 -12.30 3.91 12.36
N GLY A 99 -13.03 4.17 11.28
CA GLY A 99 -13.06 5.47 10.58
C GLY A 99 -14.27 6.30 11.02
N ASP A 100 -14.56 7.37 10.28
CA ASP A 100 -15.64 8.29 10.64
C ASP A 100 -17.03 7.63 10.60
N ASN A 101 -17.27 6.83 9.56
CA ASN A 101 -18.58 6.20 9.29
C ASN A 101 -18.48 4.70 9.02
N ASP A 102 -17.30 4.10 9.14
CA ASP A 102 -17.05 2.72 8.74
C ASP A 102 -16.01 2.05 9.66
N THR A 103 -15.91 0.72 9.57
CA THR A 103 -14.90 -0.04 10.32
C THR A 103 -14.26 -1.09 9.42
N LEU A 104 -12.94 -1.25 9.55
CA LEU A 104 -12.19 -2.37 8.98
C LEU A 104 -11.83 -3.36 10.09
N HIS A 105 -12.14 -4.63 9.85
CA HIS A 105 -11.76 -5.75 10.71
C HIS A 105 -10.72 -6.58 9.96
N TYR A 106 -9.49 -6.62 10.49
CA TYR A 106 -8.45 -7.55 10.05
C TYR A 106 -8.39 -8.71 11.03
N LEU A 107 -8.51 -9.93 10.51
CA LEU A 107 -8.49 -11.16 11.28
C LEU A 107 -7.36 -12.03 10.76
N LEU A 108 -6.34 -12.29 11.59
CA LEU A 108 -5.21 -13.14 11.22
C LEU A 108 -5.24 -14.39 12.10
N SER A 109 -5.26 -15.57 11.46
CA SER A 109 -5.18 -16.84 12.18
C SER A 109 -4.09 -17.74 11.63
N ASN A 110 -3.49 -18.52 12.54
CA ASN A 110 -2.53 -19.59 12.26
C ASN A 110 -3.13 -20.99 12.50
N GLN A 111 -4.45 -21.10 12.67
CA GLN A 111 -5.15 -22.37 12.80
C GLN A 111 -5.41 -22.97 11.41
N GLY A 112 -4.59 -23.95 11.02
CA GLY A 112 -4.49 -24.42 9.64
C GLY A 112 -3.59 -23.52 8.81
N ALA A 113 -3.94 -23.31 7.54
CA ALA A 113 -3.19 -22.45 6.64
C ALA A 113 -3.29 -20.98 7.11
N PRO A 114 -2.17 -20.25 7.26
CA PRO A 114 -2.20 -18.85 7.67
C PRO A 114 -3.11 -18.04 6.77
N THR A 115 -4.03 -17.32 7.40
CA THR A 115 -5.09 -16.61 6.68
C THR A 115 -5.27 -15.22 7.27
N LEU A 116 -5.24 -14.22 6.39
CA LEU A 116 -5.73 -12.87 6.69
C LEU A 116 -7.13 -12.72 6.09
N LEU A 117 -8.13 -12.43 6.91
CA LEU A 117 -9.47 -12.05 6.49
C LEU A 117 -9.68 -10.55 6.77
N LEU A 118 -10.18 -9.83 5.78
CA LEU A 118 -10.52 -8.42 5.84
C LEU A 118 -12.04 -8.28 5.65
N VAL A 119 -12.69 -7.59 6.59
CA VAL A 119 -14.12 -7.25 6.52
C VAL A 119 -14.28 -5.74 6.67
N HIS A 120 -15.02 -5.14 5.75
CA HIS A 120 -15.36 -3.71 5.75
C HIS A 120 -16.84 -3.53 5.99
N THR A 121 -17.19 -2.69 6.96
CA THR A 121 -18.57 -2.42 7.36
C THR A 121 -18.90 -0.94 7.34
N ASP A 122 -20.13 -0.57 7.00
CA ASP A 122 -20.65 0.81 7.00
C ASP A 122 -21.06 1.34 8.39
N SER A 123 -20.50 0.76 9.46
CA SER A 123 -20.80 1.16 10.83
C SER A 123 -19.52 1.32 11.66
N PRO A 124 -19.37 2.43 12.41
CA PRO A 124 -18.26 2.59 13.36
C PRO A 124 -18.45 1.76 14.63
N ASN A 125 -19.60 1.09 14.79
CA ASN A 125 -19.98 0.30 15.97
C ASN A 125 -20.00 -1.21 15.70
N SER A 126 -19.63 -1.64 14.50
CA SER A 126 -19.57 -3.07 14.16
C SER A 126 -18.53 -3.80 15.03
N THR A 127 -18.85 -5.05 15.35
CA THR A 127 -18.07 -5.90 16.25
C THR A 127 -17.87 -7.29 15.67
N VAL A 128 -16.76 -7.93 16.05
CA VAL A 128 -16.50 -9.35 15.74
C VAL A 128 -16.95 -10.18 16.93
N GLN A 129 -17.72 -11.23 16.67
CA GLN A 129 -18.13 -12.21 17.65
C GLN A 129 -17.57 -13.58 17.29
N VAL A 130 -16.94 -14.22 18.28
CA VAL A 130 -16.32 -15.55 18.13
C VAL A 130 -16.90 -16.49 19.16
N ASN A 131 -17.56 -17.55 18.71
CA ASN A 131 -17.99 -18.65 19.55
C ASN A 131 -16.88 -19.70 19.67
N TRP A 132 -15.97 -19.49 20.63
CA TRP A 132 -14.82 -20.37 20.85
C TRP A 132 -15.16 -21.83 21.16
N THR A 133 -16.36 -22.11 21.68
CA THR A 133 -16.77 -23.50 21.96
C THR A 133 -17.10 -24.28 20.70
N GLN A 134 -17.46 -23.57 19.63
CA GLN A 134 -17.78 -24.16 18.33
C GLN A 134 -16.68 -23.88 17.30
N PHE A 135 -15.81 -22.90 17.51
CA PHE A 135 -14.74 -22.57 16.58
C PHE A 135 -13.83 -23.79 16.34
N PRO A 136 -13.52 -24.15 15.08
CA PRO A 136 -13.75 -23.39 13.84
C PRO A 136 -14.96 -23.85 13.02
N ALA A 137 -16.02 -24.37 13.63
CA ALA A 137 -17.24 -24.77 12.91
C ALA A 137 -17.88 -23.60 12.15
N HIS A 138 -18.66 -23.93 11.13
CA HIS A 138 -19.41 -22.95 10.34
C HIS A 138 -20.24 -22.02 11.25
N SER A 139 -20.28 -20.73 10.90
CA SER A 139 -21.00 -19.68 11.65
C SER A 139 -20.48 -19.42 13.08
N SER A 140 -19.33 -19.97 13.47
CA SER A 140 -18.73 -19.69 14.77
C SER A 140 -18.02 -18.32 14.84
N LEU A 141 -17.80 -17.66 13.70
CA LEU A 141 -17.22 -16.32 13.59
C LEU A 141 -18.16 -15.42 12.78
N LYS A 142 -18.57 -14.28 13.36
CA LYS A 142 -19.48 -13.33 12.71
C LYS A 142 -19.05 -11.89 12.93
N VAL A 143 -19.48 -11.01 12.03
CA VAL A 143 -19.42 -9.56 12.20
C VAL A 143 -20.84 -9.05 12.33
N GLU A 144 -21.12 -8.33 13.42
CA GLU A 144 -22.45 -7.79 13.70
C GLU A 144 -22.47 -6.26 13.63
N PRO A 145 -23.51 -5.65 13.03
CA PRO A 145 -24.62 -6.30 12.33
C PRO A 145 -24.21 -6.82 10.94
N GLU A 146 -24.68 -8.01 10.55
CA GLU A 146 -24.31 -8.63 9.26
C GLU A 146 -24.71 -7.77 8.06
N SER A 147 -25.81 -7.03 8.16
CA SER A 147 -26.29 -6.10 7.13
C SER A 147 -25.35 -4.92 6.88
N SER A 148 -24.38 -4.64 7.76
CA SER A 148 -23.41 -3.56 7.59
C SER A 148 -22.24 -3.95 6.69
N ILE A 149 -22.06 -5.23 6.36
CA ILE A 149 -20.89 -5.72 5.63
C ILE A 149 -20.96 -5.24 4.17
N LEU A 150 -20.06 -4.33 3.80
CA LEU A 150 -19.89 -3.82 2.44
C LEU A 150 -18.97 -4.73 1.62
N TYR A 151 -17.92 -5.25 2.25
CA TYR A 151 -16.96 -6.13 1.60
C TYR A 151 -16.39 -7.13 2.60
N SER A 152 -16.15 -8.35 2.14
CA SER A 152 -15.35 -9.34 2.86
C SER A 152 -14.48 -10.11 1.87
N GLY A 153 -13.20 -10.23 2.20
CA GLY A 153 -12.24 -11.01 1.42
C GLY A 153 -11.03 -11.41 2.24
N GLY A 154 -10.41 -12.52 1.90
CA GLY A 154 -9.23 -13.02 2.61
C GLY A 154 -8.16 -13.55 1.68
N ILE A 155 -6.93 -13.60 2.20
CA ILE A 155 -5.77 -14.22 1.56
C ILE A 155 -5.34 -15.40 2.41
N VAL A 156 -5.39 -16.60 1.82
CA VAL A 156 -4.89 -17.84 2.43
C VAL A 156 -3.54 -18.18 1.79
N PHE A 157 -2.53 -18.37 2.63
CA PHE A 157 -1.25 -18.91 2.22
C PHE A 157 -1.35 -20.43 2.23
N SER A 158 -1.60 -21.03 1.06
CA SER A 158 -1.98 -22.44 0.99
C SER A 158 -0.77 -23.37 0.94
N ARG A 159 0.21 -23.08 0.06
CA ARG A 159 1.33 -23.98 -0.21
C ARG A 159 2.62 -23.21 -0.45
N LEU A 160 3.72 -23.79 0.04
CA LEU A 160 5.05 -23.48 -0.46
C LEU A 160 5.44 -24.58 -1.47
N LEU A 161 5.75 -24.19 -2.70
CA LEU A 161 6.14 -25.07 -3.79
C LEU A 161 7.64 -24.92 -4.05
N GLU A 162 8.25 -25.98 -4.56
CA GLU A 162 9.67 -26.02 -4.90
C GLU A 162 9.86 -26.86 -6.16
N TYR A 163 10.78 -26.45 -7.02
CA TYR A 163 11.20 -27.21 -8.20
C TYR A 163 12.70 -27.06 -8.43
N ASP A 164 13.30 -28.03 -9.12
CA ASP A 164 14.72 -28.02 -9.48
C ASP A 164 14.89 -27.38 -10.87
N ASP A 165 15.42 -26.16 -10.91
CA ASP A 165 15.61 -25.39 -12.14
C ASP A 165 17.01 -25.62 -12.74
N VAL A 166 17.29 -26.86 -13.13
CA VAL A 166 18.62 -27.29 -13.61
C VAL A 166 19.11 -26.48 -14.81
N ASN A 167 18.19 -26.03 -15.67
CA ASN A 167 18.50 -25.27 -16.88
C ASN A 167 18.48 -23.75 -16.67
N ASP A 168 18.24 -23.29 -15.43
CA ASP A 168 18.16 -21.87 -15.06
C ASP A 168 17.21 -21.08 -15.98
N THR A 169 16.01 -21.61 -16.22
CA THR A 169 14.99 -20.95 -17.07
C THR A 169 14.01 -20.12 -16.23
N ALA A 170 13.95 -20.39 -14.93
CA ALA A 170 12.92 -19.90 -14.01
C ALA A 170 11.49 -20.19 -14.52
N GLU A 171 11.31 -21.31 -15.20
CA GLU A 171 10.00 -21.83 -15.63
C GLU A 171 9.57 -22.97 -14.70
N PRO A 172 8.53 -22.76 -13.86
CA PRO A 172 8.09 -23.77 -12.91
C PRO A 172 7.55 -25.03 -13.61
N SER A 173 8.24 -26.15 -13.45
CA SER A 173 7.81 -27.50 -13.87
C SER A 173 8.25 -28.53 -12.83
N ASP A 174 7.71 -29.76 -12.94
CA ASP A 174 8.21 -30.92 -12.19
C ASP A 174 8.40 -30.68 -10.68
N PHE A 175 7.37 -30.09 -10.05
CA PHE A 175 7.41 -29.72 -8.64
C PHE A 175 7.71 -30.93 -7.76
N PHE A 176 8.56 -30.70 -6.76
CA PHE A 176 8.64 -31.59 -5.61
C PHE A 176 7.29 -31.60 -4.86
N PRO A 177 7.03 -32.60 -4.00
CA PRO A 177 5.82 -32.62 -3.18
C PRO A 177 5.61 -31.28 -2.44
N PRO A 178 4.42 -30.67 -2.51
CA PRO A 178 4.17 -29.35 -1.95
C PRO A 178 4.26 -29.38 -0.42
N TYR A 179 4.75 -28.29 0.16
CA TYR A 179 4.64 -28.05 1.59
C TYR A 179 3.26 -27.46 1.87
N GLU A 180 2.32 -28.30 2.32
CA GLU A 180 0.96 -27.88 2.69
C GLU A 180 1.01 -27.06 3.98
N LEU A 181 0.74 -25.75 3.89
CA LEU A 181 0.92 -24.82 5.02
C LEU A 181 -0.09 -25.03 6.14
N GLN A 182 -1.20 -25.72 5.87
CA GLN A 182 -2.14 -26.20 6.89
C GLN A 182 -1.56 -27.25 7.83
N ASN A 183 -0.51 -27.97 7.41
CA ASN A 183 0.13 -29.03 8.19
C ASN A 183 1.37 -28.52 8.95
N PHE A 184 1.66 -27.22 8.89
CA PHE A 184 2.80 -26.64 9.58
C PHE A 184 2.51 -26.51 11.08
N THR A 185 3.56 -26.64 11.89
CA THR A 185 3.49 -26.26 13.30
C THR A 185 3.80 -24.77 13.40
N TRP A 186 2.75 -23.96 13.54
CA TRP A 186 2.84 -22.51 13.64
C TRP A 186 3.10 -22.05 15.08
N SER A 187 4.01 -21.10 15.24
CA SER A 187 4.24 -20.42 16.53
C SER A 187 3.01 -19.60 16.93
N ARG A 188 2.88 -19.33 18.23
CA ARG A 188 1.93 -18.33 18.73
C ARG A 188 2.22 -16.96 18.10
N LEU A 189 1.18 -16.15 17.96
CA LEU A 189 1.28 -14.79 17.43
C LEU A 189 2.09 -13.92 18.40
N LYS A 190 3.12 -13.27 17.87
CA LYS A 190 3.92 -12.28 18.61
C LYS A 190 3.48 -10.88 18.20
N LEU A 191 2.99 -10.11 19.16
CA LEU A 191 2.52 -8.75 18.95
C LEU A 191 3.60 -7.72 19.31
N LEU A 192 3.76 -6.73 18.46
CA LEU A 192 4.59 -5.55 18.69
C LEU A 192 3.87 -4.34 18.09
N ASP A 193 3.27 -3.52 18.94
CA ASP A 193 2.42 -2.38 18.55
C ASP A 193 1.30 -2.79 17.57
N LEU A 194 1.33 -2.27 16.34
CA LEU A 194 0.38 -2.59 15.26
C LEU A 194 0.91 -3.68 14.31
N THR A 195 1.92 -4.43 14.75
CA THR A 195 2.49 -5.56 14.00
C THR A 195 2.27 -6.87 14.74
N ALA A 196 2.04 -7.92 13.95
CA ALA A 196 1.86 -9.27 14.45
C ALA A 196 2.63 -10.25 13.57
N SER A 197 3.44 -11.11 14.17
CA SER A 197 4.26 -12.07 13.45
C SER A 197 4.06 -13.50 13.95
N LEU A 198 4.23 -14.45 13.03
CA LEU A 198 4.17 -15.88 13.28
C LEU A 198 5.16 -16.61 12.36
N CYS A 199 5.70 -17.74 12.82
CA CYS A 199 6.60 -18.56 12.04
C CYS A 199 6.17 -20.02 12.12
N GLY A 200 6.21 -20.71 10.99
CA GLY A 200 5.83 -22.10 10.84
C GLY A 200 7.00 -22.95 10.41
N THR A 201 6.98 -24.20 10.87
CA THR A 201 7.94 -25.22 10.48
C THR A 201 7.22 -26.47 10.02
N SER A 202 7.83 -27.17 9.05
CA SER A 202 7.46 -28.53 8.65
C SER A 202 8.41 -29.51 9.35
N THR A 203 8.00 -30.78 9.50
CA THR A 203 8.90 -31.85 9.99
C THR A 203 10.14 -32.03 9.13
N THR A 204 10.08 -31.61 7.86
CA THR A 204 11.20 -31.62 6.91
C THR A 204 12.15 -30.43 7.07
N PHE A 205 11.75 -29.39 7.81
CA PHE A 205 12.60 -28.22 8.05
C PHE A 205 13.52 -28.53 9.24
N THR A 206 14.81 -28.73 8.97
CA THR A 206 15.80 -29.01 10.02
C THR A 206 16.19 -27.77 10.82
N ASN A 207 16.42 -26.65 10.14
CA ASN A 207 16.87 -25.37 10.74
C ASN A 207 16.24 -24.15 10.06
N GLY A 208 15.10 -24.31 9.39
CA GLY A 208 14.46 -23.24 8.66
C GLY A 208 13.01 -23.01 9.06
N SER A 209 12.46 -21.88 8.65
CA SER A 209 11.07 -21.51 8.91
C SER A 209 10.48 -20.66 7.79
N LEU A 210 9.16 -20.73 7.65
CA LEU A 210 8.38 -19.78 6.88
C LEU A 210 7.67 -18.85 7.85
N CYS A 211 7.91 -17.55 7.76
CA CYS A 211 7.33 -16.58 8.66
C CYS A 211 6.44 -15.59 7.92
N LEU A 212 5.45 -15.07 8.63
CA LEU A 212 4.51 -14.07 8.16
C LEU A 212 4.44 -12.95 9.19
N GLN A 213 4.37 -11.71 8.71
CA GLN A 213 4.12 -10.53 9.52
C GLN A 213 3.01 -9.70 8.90
N LEU A 214 2.00 -9.39 9.71
CA LEU A 214 0.99 -8.41 9.42
C LEU A 214 1.38 -7.08 10.07
N SER A 215 1.30 -6.00 9.32
CA SER A 215 1.38 -4.62 9.83
C SER A 215 0.11 -3.89 9.43
N VAL A 216 -0.56 -3.26 10.40
CA VAL A 216 -1.76 -2.44 10.17
C VAL A 216 -1.41 -0.98 10.38
N PHE A 217 -2.05 -0.09 9.60
CA PHE A 217 -1.77 1.33 9.61
C PHE A 217 -2.98 2.14 10.04
N ASP A 218 -2.75 3.22 10.79
CA ASP A 218 -3.76 4.18 11.22
C ASP A 218 -3.84 5.41 10.31
N SER A 219 -2.83 5.65 9.45
CA SER A 219 -2.77 6.77 8.51
C SER A 219 -2.12 6.39 7.18
N GLU A 220 -2.06 7.33 6.25
CA GLU A 220 -1.19 7.22 5.07
C GLU A 220 0.28 7.29 5.44
N GLY A 221 1.10 6.52 4.72
CA GLY A 221 2.54 6.44 4.95
C GLY A 221 3.23 5.46 4.03
N ARG A 222 4.50 5.16 4.33
CA ARG A 222 5.29 4.15 3.61
C ARG A 222 5.92 3.17 4.57
N GLY A 223 6.04 1.92 4.13
CA GLY A 223 6.80 0.91 4.86
C GLY A 223 8.25 1.37 5.08
N LEU A 224 8.81 1.06 6.25
CA LEU A 224 10.21 1.37 6.56
C LEU A 224 11.18 0.46 5.78
N SER A 225 10.82 -0.83 5.70
CA SER A 225 11.53 -1.85 4.94
C SER A 225 11.18 -1.81 3.46
N TRP A 226 12.11 -2.30 2.64
CA TRP A 226 11.87 -2.52 1.23
C TRP A 226 10.72 -3.51 1.01
N PRO A 227 9.87 -3.32 -0.02
CA PRO A 227 9.96 -2.34 -1.11
C PRO A 227 9.31 -0.98 -0.80
N ARG A 228 9.13 -0.61 0.48
CA ARG A 228 8.57 0.69 0.91
C ARG A 228 7.24 1.05 0.25
N LEU A 229 6.34 0.05 0.19
CA LEU A 229 5.00 0.23 -0.38
C LEU A 229 4.28 1.41 0.29
N LEU A 230 3.65 2.25 -0.53
CA LEU A 230 2.71 3.26 -0.08
C LEU A 230 1.48 2.57 0.53
N HIS A 231 1.12 2.95 1.74
CA HIS A 231 -0.03 2.42 2.45
C HIS A 231 -0.95 3.56 2.90
N SER A 232 -2.19 3.20 3.23
CA SER A 232 -3.19 4.11 3.78
C SER A 232 -3.81 3.49 5.02
N ALA A 233 -4.64 4.26 5.73
CA ALA A 233 -5.44 3.73 6.84
C ALA A 233 -6.44 2.63 6.38
N ASN A 234 -6.66 2.46 5.06
CA ASN A 234 -7.54 1.44 4.51
C ASN A 234 -6.80 0.17 4.09
N SER A 235 -5.51 0.07 4.37
CA SER A 235 -4.68 -1.07 3.99
C SER A 235 -3.85 -1.62 5.15
N SER A 236 -3.35 -2.82 4.93
CA SER A 236 -2.43 -3.54 5.80
C SER A 236 -1.32 -4.13 4.94
N GLN A 237 -0.16 -4.35 5.52
CA GLN A 237 0.97 -4.97 4.83
C GLN A 237 1.17 -6.39 5.35
N LEU A 238 1.33 -7.33 4.43
CA LEU A 238 1.78 -8.69 4.71
C LEU A 238 3.19 -8.86 4.17
N GLU A 239 4.11 -9.25 5.04
CA GLU A 239 5.45 -9.69 4.69
C GLU A 239 5.56 -11.18 4.95
N VAL A 240 6.07 -11.92 3.98
CA VAL A 240 6.36 -13.35 4.09
C VAL A 240 7.84 -13.58 3.81
N TRP A 241 8.49 -14.41 4.63
CA TRP A 241 9.87 -14.77 4.38
C TRP A 241 10.19 -16.22 4.73
N LEU A 242 11.02 -16.82 3.89
CA LEU A 242 11.59 -18.15 4.05
C LEU A 242 13.03 -17.99 4.53
N ASP A 243 13.35 -18.52 5.71
CA ASP A 243 14.64 -18.32 6.37
C ASP A 243 15.26 -19.67 6.74
N GLY A 244 16.46 -19.96 6.22
CA GLY A 244 17.25 -21.11 6.61
C GLY A 244 16.72 -22.47 6.15
N VAL A 245 15.70 -22.52 5.28
CA VAL A 245 15.16 -23.78 4.79
C VAL A 245 16.19 -24.48 3.90
N SER A 246 16.40 -25.77 4.11
CA SER A 246 17.32 -26.53 3.26
C SER A 246 16.61 -26.94 1.97
N PRO A 247 17.08 -26.51 0.80
CA PRO A 247 16.48 -26.89 -0.47
C PRO A 247 16.67 -28.39 -0.74
N ARG A 248 15.73 -28.99 -1.47
CA ARG A 248 15.75 -30.39 -1.90
C ARG A 248 16.69 -30.65 -3.07
N ALA A 249 17.03 -29.63 -3.83
CA ALA A 249 17.99 -29.68 -4.93
C ALA A 249 18.97 -28.51 -4.92
N ALA A 250 20.04 -28.62 -5.71
CA ALA A 250 21.05 -27.59 -5.82
C ALA A 250 20.52 -26.31 -6.50
N HIS A 251 19.61 -26.47 -7.47
CA HIS A 251 19.03 -25.38 -8.27
C HIS A 251 17.57 -25.11 -7.86
N SER A 252 17.26 -25.29 -6.57
CA SER A 252 15.90 -25.07 -6.08
C SER A 252 15.45 -23.62 -6.22
N ARG A 253 14.26 -23.46 -6.81
CA ARG A 253 13.47 -22.23 -6.78
C ARG A 253 12.15 -22.48 -6.06
N PHE A 254 11.69 -21.47 -5.33
CA PHE A 254 10.46 -21.55 -4.54
C PHE A 254 9.33 -20.76 -5.18
N LEU A 255 8.09 -21.18 -4.90
CA LEU A 255 6.88 -20.43 -5.19
C LEU A 255 5.94 -20.46 -3.99
N LEU A 256 5.06 -19.47 -3.91
CA LEU A 256 4.03 -19.38 -2.91
C LEU A 256 2.65 -19.42 -3.58
N GLU A 257 1.83 -20.41 -3.23
CA GLU A 257 0.43 -20.48 -3.66
C GLU A 257 -0.43 -19.64 -2.71
N LEU A 258 -1.06 -18.61 -3.27
CA LEU A 258 -2.02 -17.75 -2.60
C LEU A 258 -3.42 -18.05 -3.09
N LYS A 259 -4.38 -18.06 -2.18
CA LYS A 259 -5.81 -18.17 -2.51
C LYS A 259 -6.54 -16.94 -1.98
N ALA A 260 -7.09 -16.15 -2.88
CA ALA A 260 -8.03 -15.10 -2.55
C ALA A 260 -9.42 -15.71 -2.36
N VAL A 261 -9.98 -15.49 -1.18
CA VAL A 261 -11.30 -15.96 -0.78
C VAL A 261 -12.23 -14.77 -0.68
N GLY A 262 -13.49 -14.93 -1.06
CA GLY A 262 -14.51 -13.91 -0.86
C GLY A 262 -15.90 -14.52 -0.92
N GLY A 263 -16.90 -13.70 -0.56
CA GLY A 263 -18.31 -14.03 -0.77
C GLY A 263 -18.68 -13.93 -2.24
N ALA A 264 -19.42 -12.88 -2.61
CA ALA A 264 -19.83 -12.67 -3.99
C ALA A 264 -18.64 -12.33 -4.92
N TYR A 265 -17.68 -11.54 -4.41
CA TYR A 265 -16.63 -10.86 -5.17
C TYR A 265 -15.23 -11.12 -4.60
N PRO A 266 -14.63 -12.32 -4.77
CA PRO A 266 -13.23 -12.54 -4.44
C PRO A 266 -12.32 -11.70 -5.36
N LEU A 267 -11.05 -11.52 -4.96
CA LEU A 267 -10.06 -10.96 -5.89
C LEU A 267 -9.97 -11.88 -7.11
N SER A 268 -10.17 -11.34 -8.31
CA SER A 268 -10.40 -12.18 -9.50
C SER A 268 -9.45 -11.89 -10.66
N ARG A 269 -8.98 -10.65 -10.79
CA ARG A 269 -8.10 -10.23 -11.88
C ARG A 269 -6.87 -9.49 -11.36
N VAL A 270 -5.74 -9.69 -12.05
CA VAL A 270 -4.51 -8.93 -11.78
C VAL A 270 -4.34 -7.87 -12.85
N GLU A 271 -4.30 -6.62 -12.42
CA GLU A 271 -3.96 -5.45 -13.23
C GLU A 271 -2.49 -5.09 -13.00
N VAL A 272 -1.80 -4.61 -14.04
CA VAL A 272 -0.40 -4.20 -13.95
C VAL A 272 -0.30 -2.75 -14.37
N HIS A 273 0.05 -1.89 -13.41
CA HIS A 273 0.29 -0.48 -13.64
C HIS A 273 1.78 -0.24 -13.86
N GLN A 274 2.09 0.60 -14.83
CA GLN A 274 3.45 1.00 -15.13
C GLN A 274 3.60 2.50 -14.82
N SER A 275 4.64 2.83 -14.06
CA SER A 275 5.02 4.21 -13.73
C SER A 275 6.49 4.40 -14.04
N ILE A 276 6.89 5.62 -14.37
CA ILE A 276 8.31 6.00 -14.50
C ILE A 276 8.93 6.42 -13.17
N ASP A 277 8.14 6.48 -12.10
CA ASP A 277 8.60 6.78 -10.74
C ASP A 277 9.13 5.52 -10.05
N ASP A 278 10.42 5.52 -9.73
CA ASP A 278 11.10 4.48 -8.95
C ASP A 278 11.75 5.02 -7.67
N GLU A 279 11.38 6.25 -7.23
CA GLU A 279 12.00 6.96 -6.10
C GLU A 279 12.09 6.09 -4.83
N PHE A 280 11.04 5.32 -4.55
CA PHE A 280 10.93 4.49 -3.35
C PHE A 280 11.22 3.01 -3.59
N THR A 281 11.43 2.60 -4.84
CA THR A 281 11.79 1.21 -5.21
C THR A 281 12.62 1.25 -6.50
N PRO A 282 13.92 1.57 -6.41
CA PRO A 282 14.76 1.80 -7.58
C PRO A 282 14.69 0.65 -8.57
N SER A 283 14.72 0.97 -9.88
CA SER A 283 14.61 0.03 -11.01
C SER A 283 13.27 -0.71 -11.16
N ILE A 284 12.30 -0.49 -10.29
CA ILE A 284 10.99 -1.15 -10.34
C ILE A 284 9.90 -0.16 -10.79
N PHE A 285 9.56 -0.26 -12.08
CA PHE A 285 8.60 0.62 -12.76
C PHE A 285 7.19 0.03 -12.88
N LYS A 286 6.90 -1.05 -12.17
CA LYS A 286 5.61 -1.77 -12.25
C LYS A 286 5.04 -2.07 -10.88
N VAL A 287 3.72 -2.06 -10.80
CA VAL A 287 2.95 -2.48 -9.62
C VAL A 287 1.85 -3.42 -10.11
N SER A 288 1.74 -4.59 -9.49
CA SER A 288 0.68 -5.56 -9.73
C SER A 288 -0.42 -5.40 -8.68
N GLN A 289 -1.67 -5.42 -9.11
CA GLN A 289 -2.85 -5.24 -8.27
C GLN A 289 -3.85 -6.37 -8.56
N TRP A 290 -4.03 -7.28 -7.60
CA TRP A 290 -5.09 -8.27 -7.63
C TRP A 290 -6.35 -7.67 -7.02
N VAL A 291 -7.35 -7.39 -7.85
CA VAL A 291 -8.52 -6.59 -7.45
C VAL A 291 -9.80 -7.41 -7.45
N SER A 292 -10.70 -7.05 -6.53
CA SER A 292 -12.11 -7.42 -6.54
C SER A 292 -12.93 -6.25 -7.08
N SER A 293 -13.85 -6.53 -7.99
CA SER A 293 -14.86 -5.56 -8.41
C SER A 293 -16.22 -6.25 -8.48
N GLU A 294 -17.27 -5.45 -8.33
CA GLU A 294 -18.60 -5.88 -8.67
C GLU A 294 -18.74 -6.05 -10.19
N ASN A 295 -19.49 -7.07 -10.62
CA ASN A 295 -19.77 -7.31 -12.03
C ASN A 295 -20.41 -6.05 -12.64
N SER A 296 -19.80 -5.48 -13.68
CA SER A 296 -20.20 -4.25 -14.39
C SER A 296 -19.81 -2.90 -13.76
N SER A 297 -19.22 -2.86 -12.57
CA SER A 297 -18.67 -1.64 -11.99
C SER A 297 -17.16 -1.51 -12.23
N SER A 298 -16.66 -0.29 -12.33
CA SER A 298 -15.22 0.02 -12.26
C SER A 298 -14.69 0.05 -10.83
N ASP A 299 -15.58 -0.04 -9.84
CA ASP A 299 -15.23 0.22 -8.45
C ASP A 299 -14.51 -0.99 -7.84
N VAL A 300 -13.35 -0.73 -7.26
CA VAL A 300 -12.54 -1.73 -6.58
C VAL A 300 -13.02 -1.84 -5.15
N LEU A 301 -13.55 -3.01 -4.78
CA LEU A 301 -14.04 -3.26 -3.42
C LEU A 301 -12.88 -3.59 -2.48
N GLY A 302 -11.97 -4.44 -2.94
CA GLY A 302 -10.78 -4.86 -2.21
C GLY A 302 -9.64 -5.21 -3.15
N PHE A 303 -8.42 -5.16 -2.61
CA PHE A 303 -7.22 -5.38 -3.39
C PHE A 303 -6.11 -6.07 -2.60
N ALA A 304 -5.24 -6.76 -3.34
CA ALA A 304 -3.89 -7.12 -2.92
C ALA A 304 -2.89 -6.53 -3.92
N GLN A 305 -1.95 -5.69 -3.47
CA GLN A 305 -1.01 -4.96 -4.30
C GLN A 305 0.43 -5.31 -3.95
N TRP A 306 1.30 -5.51 -4.94
CA TRP A 306 2.73 -5.73 -4.73
C TRP A 306 3.55 -5.14 -5.86
N LYS A 307 4.84 -4.90 -5.57
CA LYS A 307 5.86 -4.66 -6.61
C LYS A 307 6.45 -6.01 -7.04
N PRO A 308 6.84 -6.21 -8.31
CA PRO A 308 7.37 -7.48 -8.83
C PRO A 308 8.83 -7.71 -8.39
N VAL A 309 9.09 -7.58 -7.10
CA VAL A 309 10.40 -7.70 -6.46
C VAL A 309 10.26 -8.45 -5.14
N ALA A 310 11.22 -9.31 -4.87
CA ALA A 310 11.48 -10.00 -3.61
C ALA A 310 12.94 -9.75 -3.21
N TYR A 311 13.33 -10.16 -2.01
CA TYR A 311 14.66 -9.89 -1.47
C TYR A 311 15.33 -11.13 -0.93
N ARG A 312 16.64 -11.25 -1.16
CA ARG A 312 17.46 -12.41 -0.78
C ARG A 312 18.14 -12.30 0.57
N GLN A 313 17.95 -11.18 1.28
CA GLN A 313 18.54 -10.91 2.59
C GLN A 313 17.50 -10.28 3.53
N ARG A 314 17.67 -10.51 4.85
CA ARG A 314 16.78 -9.96 5.89
C ARG A 314 16.81 -8.44 5.98
N HIS A 315 17.97 -7.84 5.75
CA HIS A 315 18.15 -6.39 5.72
C HIS A 315 18.64 -5.99 4.33
N PRO A 316 17.73 -5.97 3.34
CA PRO A 316 18.16 -5.92 1.95
C PRO A 316 18.74 -4.56 1.56
N VAL A 317 19.79 -4.62 0.77
CA VAL A 317 20.28 -3.53 -0.07
C VAL A 317 19.79 -3.73 -1.51
N LEU A 318 20.08 -2.77 -2.40
CA LEU A 318 19.56 -2.79 -3.78
C LEU A 318 19.96 -4.07 -4.55
N GLU A 319 21.18 -4.57 -4.34
CA GLU A 319 21.70 -5.79 -4.98
C GLU A 319 21.05 -7.10 -4.49
N ASP A 320 20.35 -7.06 -3.35
CA ASP A 320 19.62 -8.21 -2.82
C ASP A 320 18.25 -8.40 -3.49
N ALA A 321 17.81 -7.42 -4.29
CA ALA A 321 16.57 -7.48 -5.03
C ALA A 321 16.62 -8.62 -6.05
N THR A 322 15.56 -9.42 -6.09
CA THR A 322 15.32 -10.44 -7.11
C THR A 322 13.92 -10.25 -7.68
N PRO A 323 13.70 -10.33 -8.99
CA PRO A 323 12.36 -10.15 -9.56
C PRO A 323 11.43 -11.28 -9.12
N CYS A 324 10.12 -11.01 -9.11
CA CYS A 324 9.10 -12.05 -8.93
C CYS A 324 8.02 -11.97 -10.01
N ARG A 325 7.38 -13.11 -10.28
CA ARG A 325 6.30 -13.26 -11.28
C ARG A 325 5.09 -13.88 -10.61
N HIS A 326 3.92 -13.67 -11.22
CA HIS A 326 2.68 -14.31 -10.79
C HIS A 326 2.10 -15.15 -11.93
N SER A 327 1.44 -16.25 -11.59
CA SER A 327 0.61 -16.99 -12.55
C SER A 327 -0.66 -16.19 -12.89
N LYS A 328 -1.38 -16.62 -13.93
CA LYS A 328 -2.75 -16.12 -14.14
C LYS A 328 -3.64 -16.60 -12.98
N PRO A 329 -4.50 -15.74 -12.40
CA PRO A 329 -5.48 -16.17 -11.42
C PRO A 329 -6.40 -17.24 -12.02
N GLN A 330 -6.68 -18.29 -11.25
CA GLN A 330 -7.54 -19.41 -11.67
C GLN A 330 -8.57 -19.73 -10.57
N PRO A 331 -9.83 -20.02 -10.91
CA PRO A 331 -10.80 -20.50 -9.93
C PRO A 331 -10.30 -21.75 -9.19
N GLN A 332 -10.60 -21.84 -7.91
CA GLN A 332 -10.22 -22.96 -7.03
C GLN A 332 -11.44 -23.47 -6.25
N SER A 333 -11.33 -24.67 -5.67
CA SER A 333 -12.38 -25.23 -4.83
C SER A 333 -12.51 -24.47 -3.51
N GLY A 334 -13.72 -23.96 -3.24
CA GLY A 334 -14.08 -23.34 -1.97
C GLY A 334 -14.05 -24.31 -0.81
N GLU A 335 -14.57 -25.51 -0.99
CA GLU A 335 -14.61 -26.58 0.03
C GLU A 335 -13.21 -26.97 0.51
N VAL A 336 -12.28 -27.20 -0.43
CA VAL A 336 -10.89 -27.56 -0.09
C VAL A 336 -10.20 -26.40 0.65
N THR A 337 -10.48 -25.16 0.25
CA THR A 337 -9.88 -23.98 0.89
C THR A 337 -10.43 -23.75 2.29
N ALA A 338 -11.74 -23.91 2.48
CA ALA A 338 -12.36 -23.88 3.80
C ALA A 338 -11.79 -24.97 4.71
N ALA A 339 -11.65 -26.21 4.21
CA ALA A 339 -11.05 -27.29 4.97
C ALA A 339 -9.58 -27.02 5.38
N SER A 340 -8.84 -26.21 4.61
CA SER A 340 -7.46 -25.85 4.92
C SER A 340 -7.31 -24.70 5.94
N SER A 341 -8.35 -23.90 6.16
CA SER A 341 -8.28 -22.70 7.00
C SER A 341 -9.48 -22.60 7.94
N ALA A 342 -9.19 -22.69 9.25
CA ALA A 342 -10.18 -22.52 10.30
C ALA A 342 -10.94 -21.19 10.19
N LEU A 343 -10.23 -20.12 9.82
CA LEU A 343 -10.79 -18.78 9.71
C LEU A 343 -11.80 -18.68 8.55
N ILE A 344 -11.48 -19.28 7.40
CA ILE A 344 -12.39 -19.31 6.24
C ILE A 344 -13.61 -20.17 6.53
N HIS A 345 -13.41 -21.37 7.10
CA HIS A 345 -14.49 -22.29 7.44
C HIS A 345 -15.46 -21.70 8.48
N ALA A 346 -14.95 -20.95 9.45
CA ALA A 346 -15.77 -20.33 10.49
C ALA A 346 -16.61 -19.15 9.97
N PHE A 347 -16.10 -18.39 9.00
CA PHE A 347 -16.74 -17.16 8.50
C PHE A 347 -17.64 -17.38 7.27
N TYR A 348 -17.22 -18.20 6.30
CA TYR A 348 -17.94 -18.37 5.04
C TYR A 348 -18.72 -19.69 4.98
N SER A 349 -19.95 -19.64 4.46
CA SER A 349 -20.72 -20.84 4.11
C SER A 349 -20.23 -21.50 2.82
N GLU A 350 -20.13 -20.70 1.75
CA GLU A 350 -19.77 -21.16 0.41
C GLU A 350 -18.76 -20.16 -0.18
N PRO A 351 -17.48 -20.25 0.20
CA PRO A 351 -16.48 -19.30 -0.25
C PRO A 351 -16.20 -19.47 -1.75
N LYS A 352 -16.19 -18.35 -2.49
CA LYS A 352 -15.60 -18.31 -3.84
C LYS A 352 -14.11 -18.09 -3.71
N VAL A 353 -13.34 -18.86 -4.47
CA VAL A 353 -11.87 -18.85 -4.35
C VAL A 353 -11.22 -18.72 -5.71
N VAL A 354 -10.21 -17.84 -5.78
CA VAL A 354 -9.33 -17.69 -6.93
C VAL A 354 -7.89 -17.84 -6.42
N GLY A 355 -7.12 -18.72 -7.04
CA GLY A 355 -5.73 -19.00 -6.69
C GLY A 355 -4.75 -18.34 -7.67
N LEU A 356 -3.58 -17.94 -7.16
CA LEU A 356 -2.43 -17.56 -7.97
C LEU A 356 -1.14 -18.01 -7.30
N ASN A 357 -0.12 -18.29 -8.12
CA ASN A 357 1.21 -18.67 -7.66
C ASN A 357 2.17 -17.51 -7.86
N MET A 358 2.93 -17.17 -6.82
CA MET A 358 4.04 -16.23 -6.87
C MET A 358 5.35 -16.99 -7.02
N SER A 359 6.08 -16.79 -8.12
CA SER A 359 7.41 -17.37 -8.32
C SER A 359 8.51 -16.32 -8.15
N PHE A 360 9.67 -16.76 -7.64
CA PHE A 360 10.76 -15.87 -7.26
C PHE A 360 12.03 -16.15 -8.05
N GLY A 361 12.62 -15.08 -8.59
CA GLY A 361 13.79 -15.11 -9.47
C GLY A 361 13.46 -15.26 -10.96
N LEU A 362 14.44 -14.94 -11.79
CA LEU A 362 14.43 -15.13 -13.25
C LEU A 362 15.66 -15.94 -13.67
N ALA A 363 15.69 -16.37 -14.93
CA ALA A 363 16.86 -16.97 -15.54
C ALA A 363 18.12 -16.10 -15.31
N GLY A 364 19.22 -16.71 -14.86
CA GLY A 364 20.48 -16.05 -14.54
C GLY A 364 20.57 -15.48 -13.12
N GLU A 365 19.46 -15.46 -12.36
CA GLU A 365 19.50 -15.05 -10.95
C GLU A 365 19.99 -16.18 -10.05
N PRO A 366 20.83 -15.88 -9.04
CA PRO A 366 21.20 -16.81 -7.98
C PRO A 366 20.03 -17.61 -7.42
N PHE A 367 20.22 -18.92 -7.33
CA PHE A 367 19.28 -19.84 -6.68
C PHE A 367 19.17 -19.56 -5.18
N TYR A 368 18.06 -20.02 -4.59
CA TYR A 368 17.79 -19.84 -3.15
C TYR A 368 18.91 -20.38 -2.25
N ASN A 369 19.62 -21.44 -2.68
CA ASN A 369 20.69 -22.05 -1.91
C ASN A 369 21.86 -21.10 -1.59
N ASN A 370 22.03 -19.99 -2.33
CA ASN A 370 23.11 -19.03 -2.10
C ASN A 370 22.94 -18.29 -0.75
N THR A 371 21.77 -17.71 -0.51
CA THR A 371 21.51 -16.94 0.73
C THR A 371 20.67 -17.70 1.74
N LYS A 372 19.90 -18.70 1.28
CA LYS A 372 18.86 -19.41 2.06
C LYS A 372 17.88 -18.44 2.75
N PHE A 373 17.65 -17.30 2.12
CA PHE A 373 16.68 -16.32 2.56
C PHE A 373 15.92 -15.77 1.35
N LEU A 374 14.61 -15.61 1.53
CA LEU A 374 13.74 -15.00 0.54
C LEU A 374 12.62 -14.27 1.29
N SER A 375 12.43 -12.98 1.04
CA SER A 375 11.26 -12.23 1.52
C SER A 375 10.49 -11.58 0.40
N TRP A 376 9.18 -11.47 0.59
CA TRP A 376 8.27 -10.81 -0.33
C TRP A 376 7.16 -10.10 0.44
N THR A 377 6.71 -8.97 -0.08
CA THR A 377 5.77 -8.09 0.60
C THR A 377 4.62 -7.75 -0.32
N LEU A 378 3.40 -7.80 0.22
CA LEU A 378 2.19 -7.31 -0.42
C LEU A 378 1.39 -6.42 0.53
N LEU A 379 0.53 -5.59 -0.05
CA LEU A 379 -0.42 -4.72 0.65
C LEU A 379 -1.83 -5.26 0.41
N VAL A 380 -2.65 -5.41 1.44
CA VAL A 380 -4.04 -5.87 1.35
C VAL A 380 -4.95 -4.81 1.95
N GLY A 381 -6.00 -4.40 1.23
CA GLY A 381 -6.89 -3.33 1.68
C GLY A 381 -8.22 -3.29 0.96
N VAL A 382 -9.01 -2.26 1.28
CA VAL A 382 -10.31 -1.96 0.64
C VAL A 382 -10.26 -0.67 -0.17
N GLY A 383 -11.15 -0.57 -1.15
CA GLY A 383 -11.24 0.58 -2.05
C GLY A 383 -10.12 0.59 -3.10
N SER A 384 -9.83 1.77 -3.64
CA SER A 384 -8.77 1.95 -4.64
C SER A 384 -7.38 1.72 -4.04
N PRO A 385 -6.51 0.92 -4.68
CA PRO A 385 -5.14 0.71 -4.22
C PRO A 385 -4.32 2.03 -4.21
N PRO A 386 -3.41 2.22 -3.24
CA PRO A 386 -2.52 3.39 -3.22
C PRO A 386 -1.63 3.46 -4.47
N VAL A 387 -1.55 4.65 -5.06
CA VAL A 387 -0.77 4.93 -6.28
C VAL A 387 0.43 5.81 -5.93
N ASP A 388 1.63 5.41 -6.36
CA ASP A 388 2.85 6.20 -6.20
C ASP A 388 2.79 7.47 -7.06
N PHE A 389 3.25 8.58 -6.48
CA PHE A 389 3.45 9.86 -7.15
C PHE A 389 4.84 10.40 -6.82
N PHE A 390 5.42 11.13 -7.77
CA PHE A 390 6.69 11.82 -7.58
C PHE A 390 6.68 12.73 -6.35
N SER A 391 7.75 12.69 -5.56
CA SER A 391 7.87 13.63 -4.45
C SER A 391 7.90 15.09 -4.93
N PRO A 392 7.50 16.05 -4.07
CA PRO A 392 7.61 17.47 -4.38
C PRO A 392 9.03 17.89 -4.79
N LEU A 393 10.06 17.21 -4.27
CA LEU A 393 11.45 17.43 -4.63
C LEU A 393 11.73 17.00 -6.08
N VAL A 394 11.32 15.79 -6.47
CA VAL A 394 11.51 15.30 -7.85
C VAL A 394 10.72 16.15 -8.84
N ILE A 395 9.47 16.50 -8.51
CA ILE A 395 8.65 17.45 -9.29
C ILE A 395 9.38 18.79 -9.45
N SER A 396 9.99 19.31 -8.39
CA SER A 396 10.74 20.57 -8.43
C SER A 396 11.98 20.48 -9.33
N ILE A 397 12.74 19.38 -9.26
CA ILE A 397 13.90 19.15 -10.13
C ILE A 397 13.47 19.07 -11.60
N MET A 398 12.41 18.32 -11.91
CA MET A 398 11.85 18.22 -13.27
C MET A 398 11.37 19.60 -13.76
N ALA A 399 10.65 20.35 -12.92
CA ALA A 399 10.13 21.67 -13.26
C ALA A 399 11.26 22.67 -13.56
N VAL A 400 12.33 22.70 -12.76
CA VAL A 400 13.47 23.59 -13.00
C VAL A 400 14.31 23.12 -14.20
N GLY A 401 14.61 21.83 -14.27
CA GLY A 401 15.48 21.23 -15.28
C GLY A 401 14.91 21.27 -16.69
N LEU A 402 13.60 21.05 -16.84
CA LEU A 402 12.92 21.11 -18.15
C LEU A 402 12.30 22.49 -18.42
N GLY A 403 11.79 23.16 -17.39
CA GLY A 403 11.13 24.46 -17.52
C GLY A 403 12.10 25.57 -17.91
N THR A 404 13.32 25.59 -17.34
CA THR A 404 14.29 26.65 -17.63
C THR A 404 14.72 26.67 -19.11
N PRO A 405 15.16 25.55 -19.72
CA PRO A 405 15.46 25.51 -21.16
C PRO A 405 14.27 25.91 -22.04
N MET A 406 13.05 25.48 -21.71
CA MET A 406 11.85 25.83 -22.46
C MET A 406 11.59 27.34 -22.44
N VAL A 407 11.69 27.99 -21.27
CA VAL A 407 11.53 29.44 -21.14
C VAL A 407 12.61 30.19 -21.94
N LEU A 408 13.87 29.74 -21.88
CA LEU A 408 14.96 30.34 -22.65
C LEU A 408 14.73 30.22 -24.16
N MET A 409 14.26 29.07 -24.65
CA MET A 409 13.92 28.87 -26.07
C MET A 409 12.76 29.79 -26.51
N LEU A 410 11.72 29.93 -25.69
CA LEU A 410 10.58 30.81 -25.99
C LEU A 410 10.99 32.28 -26.01
N LEU A 411 11.73 32.74 -24.99
CA LEU A 411 12.21 34.13 -24.94
C LEU A 411 13.18 34.43 -26.09
N GLY A 412 14.10 33.50 -26.39
CA GLY A 412 15.01 33.60 -27.52
C GLY A 412 14.26 33.64 -28.87
N GLY A 413 13.26 32.78 -29.04
CA GLY A 413 12.41 32.76 -30.24
C GLY A 413 11.62 34.07 -30.43
N VAL A 414 10.98 34.57 -29.37
CA VAL A 414 10.27 35.86 -29.40
C VAL A 414 11.22 37.00 -29.73
N TYR A 415 12.40 37.04 -29.10
CA TYR A 415 13.42 38.05 -29.37
C TYR A 415 13.83 38.06 -30.85
N VAL A 416 14.10 36.89 -31.44
CA VAL A 416 14.44 36.75 -32.86
C VAL A 416 13.30 37.21 -33.76
N CYS A 417 12.05 36.82 -33.46
CA CYS A 417 10.87 37.23 -34.22
C CYS A 417 10.66 38.75 -34.21
N ILE A 418 10.83 39.39 -33.05
CA ILE A 418 10.74 40.85 -32.92
C ILE A 418 11.84 41.49 -33.77
N ARG A 419 13.10 41.07 -33.60
CA ARG A 419 14.25 41.63 -34.33
C ARG A 419 14.06 41.54 -35.86
N LYS A 420 13.54 40.41 -36.35
CA LYS A 420 13.26 40.22 -37.78
C LYS A 420 12.17 41.18 -38.28
N ARG A 421 11.09 41.38 -37.52
CA ARG A 421 10.03 42.34 -37.88
C ARG A 421 10.51 43.79 -37.89
N THR A 422 11.32 44.19 -36.92
CA THR A 422 11.87 45.56 -36.87
C THR A 422 12.83 45.81 -38.03
N ALA A 423 13.68 44.83 -38.37
CA ALA A 423 14.56 44.93 -39.53
C ALA A 423 13.80 45.04 -40.86
N SER A 424 12.66 44.36 -41.00
CA SER A 424 11.80 44.45 -42.19
C SER A 424 11.03 45.77 -42.30
N THR A 425 10.78 46.48 -41.19
CA THR A 425 10.05 47.77 -41.20
C THR A 425 10.96 48.96 -41.51
N THR A 426 12.25 48.88 -41.20
CA THR A 426 13.25 49.90 -41.59
C THR A 426 13.64 49.88 -43.07
N ALA A 427 13.17 48.92 -43.86
CA ALA A 427 13.54 48.77 -45.27
C ALA A 427 12.58 49.43 -46.27
N TYR A 428 11.55 50.16 -45.80
CA TYR A 428 10.61 50.85 -46.69
C TYR A 428 10.70 52.37 -46.47
N GLU A 429 11.60 53.01 -47.22
CA GLU A 429 11.57 54.46 -47.43
C GLU A 429 10.81 54.70 -48.74
N PRO A 430 9.60 55.33 -48.71
CA PRO A 430 8.89 55.65 -49.94
C PRO A 430 9.66 56.75 -50.69
N ILE A 431 10.13 56.43 -51.89
CA ILE A 431 10.75 57.39 -52.80
C ILE A 431 9.64 58.35 -53.26
N ASN A 432 9.74 59.62 -52.87
CA ASN A 432 8.99 60.74 -53.44
C ASN A 432 9.94 61.61 -54.26
#